data_AF-L9Y5H8-F1
#
_entry.id   AF-L9Y5H8-F1
#
_cell.length_a   1.000
_cell.length_b   1.000
_cell.length_c   1.000
_cell.angle_alpha   90.00
_cell.angle_beta   90.00
_cell.angle_gamma   90.00
#
_symmetry.space_group_name_H-M   'P 1'
#
loop_
_entity.id
_entity.type
_entity.pdbx_description
1 polymer ?
#
loop_
_entity_poly.entity_id
_entity_poly.type
_entity_poly.pdbx_seq_one_letter_code
_entity_poly.pdbx_strand_id
1 'polypeptide(L)'
;MTYLDFRHEADEQTTSWQRADPRAALVERVDPITFRVMLQGGSEYHRVHYALERGAHVGWCDCKGFEYRDDENSPCAHLCTLRKAEGPGEITPLETVNGEPIEAVDSSALEGGTEIEPDKRAMTDGGLIDPPAAGSDGRTFGRPESRL
;
A
#
# COMPACT_ATOMS: atom_id res chain seq x y z
N MET A 1 -7.92 -1.36 6.87
CA MET A 1 -8.46 -0.42 5.87
C MET A 1 -9.68 0.25 6.47
N THR A 2 -10.09 1.43 5.97
CA THR A 2 -11.28 2.14 6.46
C THR A 2 -12.41 2.06 5.43
N TYR A 3 -13.67 2.05 5.87
CA TYR A 3 -14.83 2.13 4.99
C TYR A 3 -14.88 3.50 4.28
N LEU A 4 -15.23 3.49 3.00
CA LEU A 4 -15.23 4.68 2.14
C LEU A 4 -16.64 4.95 1.63
N ASP A 5 -17.14 6.16 1.83
CA ASP A 5 -18.45 6.59 1.31
C ASP A 5 -18.31 7.38 0.02
N PHE A 6 -18.07 6.69 -1.09
CA PHE A 6 -17.96 7.33 -2.40
C PHE A 6 -19.27 7.92 -2.91
N ARG A 7 -20.41 7.49 -2.38
CA ARG A 7 -21.70 8.04 -2.77
C ARG A 7 -21.83 9.46 -2.25
N HIS A 8 -21.49 9.67 -0.99
CA HIS A 8 -21.43 11.01 -0.40
C HIS A 8 -20.49 11.94 -1.20
N GLU A 9 -19.28 11.46 -1.52
CA GLU A 9 -18.30 12.23 -2.31
C GLU A 9 -18.84 12.67 -3.69
N ALA A 10 -19.57 11.78 -4.35
CA ALA A 10 -20.18 12.04 -5.65
C ALA A 10 -21.39 12.98 -5.55
N ASP A 11 -22.28 12.75 -4.58
CA ASP A 11 -23.50 13.53 -4.38
C ASP A 11 -23.17 14.98 -3.96
N GLU A 12 -22.20 15.16 -3.05
CA GLU A 12 -21.78 16.48 -2.56
C GLU A 12 -20.74 17.16 -3.46
N GLN A 13 -20.21 16.44 -4.46
CA GLN A 13 -19.15 16.92 -5.35
C GLN A 13 -17.98 17.48 -4.53
N THR A 14 -17.44 16.69 -3.61
CA THR A 14 -16.36 17.11 -2.71
C THR A 14 -15.10 17.53 -3.47
N THR A 15 -14.18 18.22 -2.79
CA THR A 15 -12.91 18.65 -3.40
C THR A 15 -12.09 17.44 -3.89
N SER A 16 -12.06 16.37 -3.08
CA SER A 16 -11.43 15.10 -3.45
C SER A 16 -12.07 14.49 -4.71
N TRP A 17 -13.40 14.50 -4.79
CA TRP A 17 -14.12 13.96 -5.94
C TRP A 17 -13.89 14.78 -7.20
N GLN A 18 -13.95 16.11 -7.13
CA GLN A 18 -13.73 16.98 -8.29
C GLN A 18 -12.31 16.87 -8.85
N ARG A 19 -11.30 16.73 -7.97
CA ARG A 19 -9.90 16.57 -8.37
C ARG A 19 -9.58 15.19 -8.95
N ALA A 20 -10.41 14.19 -8.67
CA ALA A 20 -10.24 12.86 -9.21
C ALA A 20 -10.61 12.83 -10.70
N ASP A 21 -9.61 12.68 -11.56
CA ASP A 21 -9.77 12.42 -12.99
C ASP A 21 -9.03 11.13 -13.37
N PRO A 22 -9.77 10.01 -13.56
CA PRO A 22 -9.15 8.73 -13.87
C PRO A 22 -8.59 8.66 -15.29
N ARG A 23 -8.95 9.56 -16.20
CA ARG A 23 -8.40 9.58 -17.57
C ARG A 23 -7.06 10.29 -17.67
N ALA A 24 -6.78 11.19 -16.73
CA ALA A 24 -5.53 11.92 -16.66
C ALA A 24 -4.56 11.40 -15.60
N ALA A 25 -5.00 10.42 -14.80
CA ALA A 25 -4.18 9.76 -13.79
C ALA A 25 -3.38 8.58 -14.38
N LEU A 26 -2.23 8.30 -13.79
CA LEU A 26 -1.50 7.06 -14.00
C LEU A 26 -1.84 6.07 -12.88
N VAL A 27 -2.31 4.89 -13.25
CA VAL A 27 -2.70 3.83 -12.31
C VAL A 27 -1.94 2.56 -12.64
N GLU A 28 -1.06 2.12 -11.74
CA GLU A 28 -0.36 0.83 -11.82
C GLU A 28 -0.88 -0.09 -10.71
N ARG A 29 -1.23 -1.33 -11.06
CA ARG A 29 -1.59 -2.35 -10.06
C ARG A 29 -0.31 -3.04 -9.59
N VAL A 30 -0.11 -3.11 -8.28
CA VAL A 30 1.05 -3.73 -7.63
C VAL A 30 0.70 -5.13 -7.11
N ASP A 31 -0.49 -5.28 -6.53
CA ASP A 31 -1.06 -6.55 -6.09
C ASP A 31 -2.60 -6.46 -6.18
N PRO A 32 -3.38 -7.52 -5.89
CA PRO A 32 -4.83 -7.53 -6.11
C PRO A 32 -5.59 -6.36 -5.47
N ILE A 33 -5.10 -5.78 -4.37
CA ILE A 33 -5.75 -4.65 -3.68
C ILE A 33 -4.87 -3.40 -3.59
N THR A 34 -3.59 -3.48 -3.98
CA THR A 34 -2.67 -2.35 -3.95
C THR A 34 -2.43 -1.77 -5.33
N PHE A 35 -2.56 -0.46 -5.43
CA PHE A 35 -2.31 0.33 -6.62
C PHE A 35 -1.29 1.42 -6.31
N ARG A 36 -0.55 1.85 -7.32
CA ARG A 36 0.17 3.12 -7.35
C ARG A 36 -0.63 4.07 -8.21
N VAL A 37 -1.00 5.20 -7.62
CA VAL A 37 -1.81 6.22 -8.30
C VAL A 37 -1.04 7.54 -8.30
N MET A 38 -0.90 8.14 -9.47
CA MET A 38 -0.41 9.50 -9.64
C MET A 38 -1.48 10.32 -10.36
N LEU A 39 -1.94 11.38 -9.71
CA LEU A 39 -2.92 12.31 -10.28
C LEU A 39 -2.24 13.29 -11.23
N GLN A 40 -3.02 13.86 -12.16
CA GLN A 40 -2.55 14.90 -13.07
C GLN A 40 -1.94 16.08 -12.28
N GLY A 41 -0.72 16.48 -12.66
CA GLY A 41 0.01 17.57 -12.03
C GLY A 41 0.70 17.19 -10.71
N GLY A 42 0.57 15.94 -10.25
CA GLY A 42 1.37 15.38 -9.17
C GLY A 42 2.76 14.94 -9.65
N SER A 43 3.76 15.04 -8.77
CA SER A 43 5.14 14.58 -9.05
C SER A 43 5.45 13.21 -8.44
N GLU A 44 4.60 12.70 -7.55
CA GLU A 44 4.82 11.46 -6.81
C GLU A 44 3.61 10.53 -6.95
N TYR A 45 3.88 9.23 -6.96
CA TYR A 45 2.86 8.20 -6.85
C TYR A 45 2.55 7.94 -5.38
N HIS A 46 1.31 7.63 -5.08
CA HIS A 46 0.90 7.15 -3.77
C HIS A 46 0.46 5.69 -3.84
N ARG A 47 0.83 4.92 -2.82
CA ARG A 47 0.34 3.57 -2.59
C ARG A 47 -1.08 3.64 -2.03
N VAL A 48 -2.00 3.06 -2.78
CA VAL A 48 -3.42 3.04 -2.49
C VAL A 48 -3.86 1.61 -2.31
N HIS A 49 -4.43 1.30 -1.16
CA HIS A 49 -5.13 0.06 -0.91
C HIS A 49 -6.61 0.28 -1.21
N TYR A 50 -7.18 -0.56 -2.07
CA TYR A 50 -8.55 -0.44 -2.55
C TYR A 50 -9.17 -1.83 -2.74
N ALA A 51 -10.21 -2.10 -1.96
CA ALA A 51 -10.85 -3.42 -1.91
C ALA A 51 -12.34 -3.30 -1.57
N LEU A 52 -13.02 -4.45 -1.61
CA LEU A 52 -14.33 -4.64 -1.01
C LEU A 52 -14.17 -5.44 0.30
N GLU A 53 -14.94 -5.07 1.31
CA GLU A 53 -15.14 -5.87 2.51
C GLU A 53 -16.64 -6.01 2.74
N ARG A 54 -17.16 -7.25 2.64
CA ARG A 54 -18.61 -7.53 2.77
C ARG A 54 -19.45 -6.68 1.80
N GLY A 55 -18.93 -6.45 0.60
CA GLY A 55 -19.58 -5.65 -0.45
C GLY A 55 -19.50 -4.12 -0.27
N ALA A 56 -18.87 -3.63 0.80
CA ALA A 56 -18.60 -2.21 0.99
C ALA A 56 -17.17 -1.87 0.54
N HIS A 57 -16.99 -0.72 -0.10
CA HIS A 57 -15.63 -0.27 -0.44
C HIS A 57 -14.85 0.09 0.81
N VAL A 58 -13.62 -0.42 0.86
CA VAL A 58 -12.64 -0.10 1.89
C VAL A 58 -11.33 0.32 1.24
N GLY A 59 -10.57 1.16 1.92
CA GLY A 59 -9.25 1.52 1.43
C GLY A 59 -8.41 2.32 2.39
N TRP A 60 -7.24 2.67 1.92
CA TRP A 60 -6.27 3.53 2.59
C TRP A 60 -5.28 4.07 1.55
N CYS A 61 -4.72 5.25 1.78
CA CYS A 61 -3.72 5.86 0.92
C CYS A 61 -2.65 6.54 1.77
N ASP A 62 -1.37 6.43 1.40
CA ASP A 62 -0.28 7.07 2.14
C ASP A 62 -0.17 8.59 1.91
N CYS A 63 -0.98 9.14 1.00
CA CYS A 63 -0.96 10.56 0.72
C CYS A 63 -1.37 11.38 1.94
N LYS A 64 -0.84 12.60 2.02
CA LYS A 64 -1.33 13.59 2.98
C LYS A 64 -2.65 14.26 2.55
N GLY A 65 -3.38 13.63 1.64
CA GLY A 65 -4.66 14.12 1.13
C GLY A 65 -5.72 14.34 2.21
N PHE A 66 -5.56 13.70 3.37
CA PHE A 66 -6.38 13.97 4.55
C PHE A 66 -6.25 15.41 5.07
N GLU A 67 -5.22 16.16 4.68
CA GLU A 67 -5.08 17.59 5.01
C GLU A 67 -6.03 18.47 4.18
N TYR A 68 -6.60 17.93 3.10
CA TYR A 68 -7.47 18.63 2.15
C TYR A 68 -8.85 17.98 2.03
N ARG A 69 -9.21 17.11 2.98
CA ARG A 69 -10.50 16.41 3.01
C ARG A 69 -11.58 17.32 3.58
N ASP A 70 -12.78 17.22 3.03
CA ASP A 70 -13.95 17.96 3.51
C ASP A 70 -14.52 17.38 4.82
N ASP A 71 -14.34 16.06 5.06
CA ASP A 71 -14.70 15.35 6.31
C ASP A 71 -13.58 14.39 6.75
N GLU A 72 -13.49 14.07 8.05
CA GLU A 72 -12.50 13.13 8.59
C GLU A 72 -12.53 11.74 7.91
N ASN A 73 -13.69 11.30 7.44
CA ASN A 73 -13.88 10.01 6.80
C ASN A 73 -13.91 10.10 5.25
N SER A 74 -13.73 11.30 4.71
CA SER A 74 -13.74 11.52 3.26
C SER A 74 -12.50 10.88 2.61
N PRO A 75 -12.66 10.02 1.58
CA PRO A 75 -11.55 9.47 0.82
C PRO A 75 -10.74 10.58 0.14
N CYS A 76 -9.45 10.33 -0.05
CA CYS A 76 -8.62 11.23 -0.84
C CYS A 76 -8.92 11.10 -2.35
N ALA A 77 -8.51 12.10 -3.13
CA ALA A 77 -8.65 12.10 -4.58
C ALA A 77 -8.07 10.85 -5.28
N HIS A 78 -7.05 10.19 -4.72
CA HIS A 78 -6.51 8.93 -5.27
C HIS A 78 -7.52 7.77 -5.18
N LEU A 79 -8.19 7.64 -4.03
CA LEU A 79 -9.24 6.63 -3.83
C LEU A 79 -10.46 6.94 -4.71
N CYS A 80 -10.87 8.21 -4.78
CA CYS A 80 -11.94 8.64 -5.68
C CYS A 80 -11.60 8.37 -7.16
N THR A 81 -10.32 8.47 -7.54
CA THR A 81 -9.86 8.15 -8.90
C THR A 81 -10.04 6.69 -9.22
N LEU A 82 -9.64 5.77 -8.34
CA LEU A 82 -9.88 4.33 -8.53
C LEU A 82 -11.38 4.02 -8.60
N ARG A 83 -12.19 4.66 -7.75
CA ARG A 83 -13.64 4.47 -7.79
C ARG A 83 -14.26 4.91 -9.11
N LYS A 84 -13.89 6.07 -9.64
CA LYS A 84 -14.39 6.53 -10.94
C LYS A 84 -13.88 5.65 -12.09
N ALA A 85 -12.65 5.15 -11.99
CA ALA A 85 -12.06 4.25 -12.98
C ALA A 85 -12.74 2.87 -13.02
N GLU A 86 -13.26 2.38 -11.90
CA GLU A 86 -14.08 1.15 -11.83
C GLU A 86 -15.37 1.26 -12.67
N GLY A 87 -15.80 2.47 -13.02
CA GLY A 87 -16.94 2.70 -13.90
C GLY A 87 -18.33 2.45 -13.29
N PRO A 88 -18.62 2.86 -12.04
CA PRO A 88 -19.99 2.77 -11.53
C PRO A 88 -20.90 3.79 -12.23
N GLY A 89 -21.59 3.37 -13.28
CA GLY A 89 -22.77 4.06 -13.84
C GLY A 89 -22.57 4.83 -15.15
N GLU A 90 -21.47 5.55 -15.36
CA GLU A 90 -21.39 6.53 -16.48
C GLU A 90 -20.10 6.49 -17.31
N ILE A 91 -19.05 5.84 -16.81
CA ILE A 91 -17.76 5.74 -17.50
C ILE A 91 -17.48 4.26 -17.79
N THR A 92 -17.07 3.97 -19.02
CA THR A 92 -16.49 2.66 -19.35
C THR A 92 -15.34 2.37 -18.38
N PRO A 93 -15.32 1.19 -17.72
CA PRO A 93 -14.23 0.82 -16.83
C PRO A 93 -12.87 1.05 -17.52
N LEU A 94 -11.96 1.67 -16.80
CA LEU A 94 -10.62 1.96 -17.31
C LEU A 94 -9.64 0.87 -16.89
N GLU A 95 -8.50 0.88 -17.58
CA GLU A 95 -7.43 -0.08 -17.38
C GLU A 95 -6.23 0.59 -16.68
N THR A 96 -5.45 -0.22 -15.98
CA THR A 96 -4.14 0.15 -15.47
C THR A 96 -3.18 0.39 -16.64
N VAL A 97 -2.00 0.94 -16.34
CA VAL A 97 -0.91 1.08 -17.33
C VAL A 97 -0.47 -0.25 -17.96
N ASN A 98 -0.80 -1.38 -17.34
CA ASN A 98 -0.50 -2.73 -17.83
C ASN A 98 -1.66 -3.36 -18.62
N GLY A 99 -2.78 -2.64 -18.82
CA GLY A 99 -3.97 -3.15 -19.52
C GLY A 99 -4.86 -4.06 -18.66
N GLU A 100 -4.78 -3.96 -17.34
CA GLU A 100 -5.64 -4.71 -16.43
C GLU A 100 -6.83 -3.86 -16.01
N PRO A 101 -8.05 -4.40 -15.84
CA PRO A 101 -9.17 -3.61 -15.35
C PRO A 101 -8.88 -3.04 -13.95
N ILE A 102 -9.27 -1.79 -13.73
CA ILE A 102 -9.25 -1.17 -12.41
C ILE A 102 -10.54 -1.57 -11.68
N GLU A 103 -10.43 -2.45 -10.71
CA GLU A 103 -11.56 -2.95 -9.93
C GLU A 103 -11.18 -3.23 -8.48
N ALA A 104 -12.14 -3.01 -7.58
CA ALA A 104 -12.05 -3.45 -6.19
C ALA A 104 -12.40 -4.93 -6.09
N VAL A 105 -11.50 -5.73 -5.52
CA VAL A 105 -11.75 -7.15 -5.24
C VAL A 105 -12.11 -7.35 -3.77
N ASP A 106 -12.88 -8.40 -3.46
CA ASP A 106 -13.19 -8.74 -2.08
C ASP A 106 -11.95 -9.22 -1.33
N SER A 107 -11.59 -8.53 -0.25
CA SER A 107 -10.37 -8.79 0.52
C SER A 107 -10.40 -10.18 1.18
N SER A 108 -11.57 -10.68 1.56
CA SER A 108 -11.71 -11.99 2.19
C SER A 108 -11.45 -13.15 1.21
N ALA A 109 -11.66 -12.91 -0.10
CA ALA A 109 -11.34 -13.88 -1.14
C ALA A 109 -9.83 -14.10 -1.30
N LEU A 110 -9.00 -13.17 -0.81
CA LEU A 110 -7.54 -13.24 -0.87
C LEU A 110 -6.94 -13.99 0.32
N GLU A 111 -7.66 -14.10 1.44
CA GLU A 111 -7.23 -14.85 2.63
C GLU A 111 -7.18 -16.37 2.40
N GLY A 112 -7.58 -16.85 1.22
CA GLY A 112 -7.47 -18.25 0.78
C GLY A 112 -6.27 -18.56 -0.13
N GLY A 113 -5.41 -17.57 -0.43
CA GLY A 113 -4.33 -17.74 -1.40
C GLY A 113 -3.07 -16.98 -1.01
N THR A 114 -2.27 -17.58 -0.13
CA THR A 114 -0.80 -17.71 -0.24
C THR A 114 -0.31 -18.45 1.02
N GLU A 115 -0.21 -19.77 0.92
CA GLU A 115 0.91 -20.47 1.57
C GLU A 115 2.16 -19.85 0.93
N ILE A 116 2.83 -18.95 1.66
CA ILE A 116 4.19 -18.56 1.29
C ILE A 116 4.99 -19.85 1.52
N GLU A 117 5.15 -20.68 0.49
CA GLU A 117 6.31 -21.57 0.42
C GLU A 117 7.50 -20.62 0.57
N PRO A 118 8.27 -20.65 1.67
CA PRO A 118 9.38 -19.74 1.83
C PRO A 118 10.32 -19.99 0.67
N ASP A 119 10.50 -19.00 -0.19
CA ASP A 119 11.46 -19.00 -1.27
C ASP A 119 12.84 -19.37 -0.66
N LYS A 120 13.27 -20.61 -0.89
CA LYS A 120 14.55 -21.14 -0.39
C LYS A 120 15.74 -20.58 -1.18
N ARG A 121 15.71 -19.31 -1.61
CA ARG A 121 16.81 -18.66 -2.33
C ARG A 121 17.00 -17.20 -1.94
N ALA A 122 17.10 -16.95 -0.64
CA ALA A 122 17.87 -15.83 -0.10
C ALA A 122 18.50 -16.19 1.25
N MET A 123 19.42 -17.17 1.25
CA MET A 123 20.36 -17.38 2.34
C MET A 123 21.69 -16.75 1.94
N THR A 124 21.93 -15.51 2.35
CA THR A 124 23.28 -14.96 2.42
C THR A 124 24.01 -15.69 3.57
N ASP A 125 25.20 -16.20 3.30
CA ASP A 125 26.10 -17.00 4.15
C ASP A 125 26.79 -16.18 5.27
N GLY A 126 26.05 -15.26 5.88
CA GLY A 126 26.54 -14.37 6.92
C GLY A 126 26.80 -15.07 8.27
N GLY A 127 27.91 -15.80 8.36
CA GLY A 127 28.74 -15.94 9.57
C GLY A 127 28.16 -16.69 10.77
N LEU A 128 28.64 -17.92 10.96
CA LEU A 128 28.51 -18.65 12.23
C LEU A 128 29.27 -17.90 13.34
N ILE A 129 28.56 -17.28 14.28
CA ILE A 129 29.12 -16.90 15.58
C ILE A 129 28.89 -18.05 16.55
N ASP A 130 29.95 -18.80 16.81
CA ASP A 130 30.06 -19.70 17.95
C ASP A 130 29.98 -18.86 19.23
N PRO A 131 29.00 -19.08 20.12
CA PRO A 131 29.02 -18.42 21.42
C PRO A 131 30.13 -19.08 22.25
N PRO A 132 31.16 -18.34 22.72
CA PRO A 132 32.11 -18.93 23.64
C PRO A 132 31.38 -19.34 24.92
N ALA A 133 31.66 -20.56 25.37
CA ALA A 133 31.21 -21.08 26.65
C ALA A 133 31.49 -20.06 27.77
N ALA A 134 30.46 -19.79 28.58
CA ALA A 134 30.59 -19.00 29.79
C ALA A 134 31.56 -19.69 30.76
N GLY A 135 32.83 -19.31 30.69
CA GLY A 135 33.84 -19.62 31.70
C GLY A 135 33.61 -18.75 32.92
N SER A 136 33.21 -19.39 34.03
CA SER A 136 33.33 -18.83 35.36
C SER A 136 34.71 -19.20 35.92
N ASP A 137 35.65 -18.26 36.00
CA ASP A 137 36.71 -18.24 37.03
C ASP A 137 37.55 -16.95 36.95
N GLY A 138 37.39 -16.11 37.98
CA GLY A 138 38.02 -14.79 38.06
C GLY A 138 39.55 -14.80 38.02
N ARG A 139 40.11 -14.18 36.98
CA ARG A 139 41.49 -13.69 36.96
C ARG A 139 41.58 -12.30 36.35
N THR A 140 42.33 -11.46 37.06
CA THR A 140 42.45 -10.01 36.96
C THR A 140 43.06 -9.50 35.65
N PHE A 141 42.55 -8.37 35.17
CA PHE A 141 43.08 -7.60 34.05
C PHE A 141 44.53 -7.16 34.31
N GLY A 142 45.45 -7.59 33.45
CA GLY A 142 46.82 -7.09 33.39
C GLY A 142 47.18 -6.83 31.93
N ARG A 143 47.40 -5.56 31.59
CA ARG A 143 48.06 -5.15 30.34
C ARG A 143 49.55 -5.48 30.45
N PRO A 144 50.19 -6.07 29.43
CA PRO A 144 51.60 -5.86 29.22
C PRO A 144 51.90 -5.18 27.90
N GLU A 145 53.05 -4.53 27.94
CA GLU A 145 53.60 -3.57 27.03
C GLU A 145 54.79 -4.25 26.32
N SER A 146 54.97 -3.94 25.03
CA SER A 146 56.24 -4.03 24.28
C SER A 146 56.77 -5.39 23.76
N ARG A 147 57.38 -5.28 22.56
CA ARG A 147 58.30 -6.19 21.81
C ARG A 147 57.64 -7.31 20.97
N LEU A 148 57.98 -7.49 19.69
CA LEU A 148 59.21 -7.16 18.92
C LEU A 148 58.93 -6.37 17.63
#